data_AF-A0A544SSG6-F1
#
_entry.id   AF-A0A544SSG6-F1
#
_cell.length_a   1.000
_cell.length_b   1.000
_cell.length_c   1.000
_cell.angle_alpha   90.00
_cell.angle_beta   90.00
_cell.angle_gamma   90.00
#
_symmetry.space_group_name_H-M   'P 1'
#
loop_
_entity.id
_entity.type
_entity.pdbx_description
1 polymer ?
#
loop_
_entity_poly.entity_id
_entity_poly.type
_entity_poly.pdbx_seq_one_letter_code
_entity_poly.pdbx_strand_id
1 'polypeptide(L)'
;MNDYLDPINSVGMPELTDSGIALEFLLSTKTGVRNLSIALTETATPTIRKLLQEQLDVTIALYFEIADLMMKKQWLNPFDLELQKQLDIKSAQNAVDIANLNLFPGDTNRKGMFPSPPKK
;
A
#
# COMPACT_ATOMS: atom_id res chain seq x y z
N MET A 1 8.86 15.17 24.10
CA MET A 1 9.26 14.23 23.05
C MET A 1 8.01 13.44 22.75
N ASN A 2 7.35 13.70 21.62
CA ASN A 2 6.13 12.97 21.27
C ASN A 2 6.60 11.59 20.80
N ASP A 3 6.32 10.57 21.59
CA ASP A 3 6.56 9.19 21.18
C ASP A 3 5.56 8.85 20.08
N TYR A 4 6.02 8.75 18.83
CA TYR A 4 5.15 8.44 17.70
C TYR A 4 4.75 6.96 17.66
N LEU A 5 5.29 6.12 18.55
CA LEU A 5 4.84 4.75 18.80
C LEU A 5 3.67 4.69 19.78
N ASP A 6 3.37 5.78 20.50
CA ASP A 6 2.15 5.82 21.33
C ASP A 6 0.91 5.77 20.41
N PRO A 7 -0.04 4.85 20.67
CA PRO A 7 -1.24 4.71 19.83
C PRO A 7 -2.05 6.00 19.65
N ILE A 8 -1.97 6.91 20.62
CA ILE A 8 -2.62 8.24 20.59
C ILE A 8 -2.01 9.13 19.50
N ASN A 9 -0.70 9.02 19.27
CA ASN A 9 0.03 9.79 18.27
C ASN A 9 0.04 9.10 16.89
N SER A 10 -0.39 7.84 16.81
CA SER A 10 -0.52 7.07 15.55
C SER A 10 -1.94 7.06 14.97
N VAL A 11 -2.91 7.77 15.56
CA VAL A 11 -4.29 7.85 15.05
C VAL A 11 -4.29 8.41 13.63
N GLY A 12 -4.98 7.73 12.71
CA GLY A 12 -5.06 8.12 11.30
C GLY A 12 -3.93 7.61 10.39
N MET A 13 -2.82 7.12 10.97
CA MET A 13 -1.74 6.50 10.19
C MET A 13 -2.18 5.25 9.40
N PRO A 14 -3.00 4.33 9.96
CA PRO A 14 -3.50 3.19 9.20
C PRO A 14 -4.34 3.59 7.96
N GLU A 15 -5.16 4.63 8.10
CA GLU A 15 -6.02 5.13 7.01
C GLU A 15 -5.20 5.79 5.90
N LEU A 16 -4.03 6.36 6.22
CA LEU A 16 -3.06 6.87 5.25
C LEU A 16 -2.36 5.74 4.48
N THR A 17 -2.25 4.55 5.07
CA THR A 17 -1.65 3.37 4.42
C THR A 17 -2.64 2.56 3.59
N ASP A 18 -3.94 2.61 3.88
CA ASP A 18 -4.96 1.84 3.16
C ASP A 18 -4.97 2.12 1.65
N SER A 19 -4.83 3.38 1.25
CA SER A 19 -4.77 3.78 -0.17
C SER A 19 -3.54 3.21 -0.88
N GLY A 20 -2.40 3.15 -0.19
CA GLY A 20 -1.16 2.57 -0.69
C GLY A 20 -1.25 1.06 -0.86
N ILE A 21 -1.84 0.36 0.12
CA ILE A 21 -2.09 -1.10 0.05
C ILE A 21 -3.06 -1.41 -1.11
N ALA A 22 -4.13 -0.62 -1.24
CA ALA A 22 -5.09 -0.80 -2.34
C ALA A 22 -4.44 -0.58 -3.71
N LEU A 23 -3.57 0.44 -3.84
CA LEU A 23 -2.83 0.70 -5.06
C LEU A 23 -1.88 -0.44 -5.42
N GLU A 24 -1.10 -0.95 -4.46
CA GLU A 24 -0.19 -2.08 -4.69
C GLU A 24 -0.97 -3.34 -5.10
N PHE A 25 -2.12 -3.58 -4.47
CA PHE A 25 -2.97 -4.71 -4.83
C PHE A 25 -3.55 -4.55 -6.24
N LEU A 26 -4.01 -3.36 -6.62
CA LEU A 26 -4.50 -3.05 -7.97
C LEU A 26 -3.40 -3.28 -9.03
N LEU A 27 -2.17 -2.83 -8.77
CA LEU A 27 -1.01 -2.99 -9.66
C LEU A 27 -0.58 -4.46 -9.78
N SER A 28 -0.58 -5.19 -8.67
CA SER A 28 -0.30 -6.63 -8.64
C SER A 28 -1.32 -7.42 -9.45
N THR A 29 -2.62 -7.13 -9.29
CA THR A 29 -3.70 -7.76 -10.06
C THR A 29 -3.55 -7.43 -11.55
N LYS A 30 -3.26 -6.18 -11.92
CA LYS A 30 -2.99 -5.79 -13.32
C LYS A 30 -1.81 -6.55 -13.93
N THR A 31 -0.75 -6.75 -13.15
CA THR A 31 0.41 -7.57 -13.56
C THR A 31 0.01 -9.04 -13.73
N GLY A 32 -0.84 -9.56 -12.83
CA GLY A 32 -1.44 -10.88 -12.94
C GLY A 32 -2.21 -11.09 -14.25
N VAL A 33 -3.08 -10.14 -14.63
CA VAL A 33 -3.82 -10.17 -15.91
C VAL A 33 -2.84 -10.30 -17.09
N ARG A 34 -1.77 -9.49 -17.10
CA ARG A 34 -0.75 -9.53 -18.15
C ARG A 34 -0.06 -10.89 -18.24
N ASN A 35 0.37 -11.42 -17.10
CA ASN A 35 1.09 -12.68 -17.03
C ASN A 35 0.20 -13.87 -17.43
N LEU A 36 -1.05 -13.89 -16.98
CA LEU A 36 -2.03 -14.91 -17.37
C LEU A 36 -2.32 -14.87 -18.88
N SER A 37 -2.41 -13.67 -19.46
CA SER A 37 -2.60 -13.49 -20.90
C SER A 37 -1.44 -14.09 -21.70
N ILE A 38 -0.19 -13.84 -21.27
CA ILE A 38 1.01 -14.43 -21.88
C ILE A 38 0.97 -15.95 -21.74
N ALA A 39 0.77 -16.47 -20.52
CA ALA A 39 0.73 -17.90 -20.26
C ALA A 39 -0.34 -18.64 -21.07
N LEU A 40 -1.50 -18.02 -21.29
CA LEU A 40 -2.59 -18.58 -22.09
C LEU A 40 -2.17 -18.82 -23.55
N THR A 41 -1.35 -17.91 -24.10
CA THR A 41 -0.82 -18.03 -25.47
C THR A 41 0.31 -19.06 -25.60
N GLU A 42 1.07 -19.29 -24.53
CA GLU A 42 2.22 -20.21 -24.53
C GLU A 42 1.85 -21.64 -24.10
N THR A 43 0.67 -21.85 -23.52
CA THR A 43 0.25 -23.16 -23.00
C THR A 43 -0.18 -24.12 -24.11
N ALA A 44 0.56 -25.23 -24.25
CA ALA A 44 0.25 -26.31 -25.18
C ALA A 44 -0.92 -27.22 -24.73
N THR A 45 -1.10 -27.40 -23.42
CA THR A 45 -2.09 -28.33 -22.87
C THR A 45 -3.50 -27.70 -22.80
N PRO A 46 -4.52 -28.25 -23.48
CA PRO A 46 -5.87 -27.66 -23.54
C PRO A 46 -6.53 -27.47 -22.17
N THR A 47 -6.37 -28.45 -21.27
CA THR A 47 -6.96 -28.38 -19.91
C THR A 47 -6.34 -27.24 -19.09
N ILE A 48 -5.02 -27.05 -19.18
CA ILE A 48 -4.32 -25.96 -18.49
C ILE A 48 -4.70 -24.61 -19.10
N ARG A 49 -4.85 -24.54 -20.44
CA ARG A 49 -5.33 -23.32 -21.11
C ARG A 49 -6.70 -22.89 -20.60
N LYS A 50 -7.63 -23.83 -20.44
CA LYS A 50 -8.97 -23.56 -19.89
C LYS A 50 -8.88 -23.03 -18.45
N LEU A 51 -8.06 -23.65 -17.60
CA LEU A 51 -7.83 -23.18 -16.23
C LEU A 51 -7.26 -21.75 -16.18
N LEU A 52 -6.27 -21.45 -17.02
CA LEU A 52 -5.68 -20.11 -17.11
C LEU A 52 -6.68 -19.07 -17.61
N GLN A 53 -7.58 -19.47 -18.51
CA GLN A 53 -8.66 -18.61 -18.97
C GLN A 53 -9.63 -18.27 -17.84
N GLU A 54 -10.06 -19.26 -17.05
CA GLU A 54 -10.89 -19.03 -15.87
C GLU A 54 -10.20 -18.13 -14.83
N GLN A 55 -8.90 -18.33 -14.59
CA GLN A 55 -8.12 -17.46 -13.71
C GLN A 55 -8.01 -16.03 -14.24
N LEU A 56 -7.84 -15.86 -15.55
CA LEU A 56 -7.77 -14.54 -16.19
C LEU A 56 -9.09 -13.78 -16.00
N ASP A 57 -10.23 -14.43 -16.24
CA ASP A 57 -11.55 -13.83 -16.08
C ASP A 57 -11.80 -13.39 -14.62
N VAL A 58 -11.45 -14.25 -13.65
CA VAL A 58 -11.55 -13.91 -12.21
C VAL A 58 -10.63 -12.74 -11.84
N THR A 59 -9.40 -12.73 -12.36
CA THR A 59 -8.42 -11.67 -12.07
C THR A 59 -8.85 -10.33 -12.67
N ILE A 60 -9.48 -10.34 -13.85
CA ILE A 60 -10.07 -9.15 -14.47
C ILE A 60 -11.24 -8.63 -13.62
N ALA A 61 -12.14 -9.50 -13.17
CA ALA A 61 -13.24 -9.11 -12.29
C ALA A 61 -12.72 -8.46 -10.99
N LEU A 62 -11.74 -9.11 -10.36
CA LEU A 62 -11.07 -8.59 -9.16
C LEU A 62 -10.43 -7.22 -9.38
N TYR A 63 -9.78 -6.99 -10.53
CA TYR A 63 -9.21 -5.68 -10.88
C TYR A 63 -10.27 -4.58 -10.84
N PHE A 64 -11.46 -4.83 -11.42
CA PHE A 64 -12.54 -3.86 -11.43
C PHE A 64 -13.16 -3.65 -10.05
N GLU A 65 -13.31 -4.71 -9.24
CA GLU A 65 -13.79 -4.58 -7.86
C GLU A 65 -12.87 -3.70 -7.01
N ILE A 66 -11.55 -3.87 -7.14
CA ILE A 66 -10.56 -3.03 -6.45
C ILE A 66 -10.63 -1.60 -6.97
N ALA A 67 -10.69 -1.39 -8.28
CA ALA A 67 -10.77 -0.06 -8.88
C ALA A 67 -12.03 0.69 -8.42
N ASP A 68 -13.18 0.02 -8.40
CA ASP A 68 -14.45 0.57 -7.93
C ASP A 68 -14.39 0.94 -6.45
N LEU A 69 -13.78 0.10 -5.61
CA LEU A 69 -13.54 0.42 -4.21
C LEU A 69 -12.68 1.68 -4.07
N MET A 70 -11.58 1.75 -4.81
CA MET A 70 -10.67 2.90 -4.77
C MET A 70 -11.34 4.18 -5.25
N MET A 71 -12.19 4.13 -6.28
CA MET A 71 -13.00 5.28 -6.72
C MET A 71 -14.01 5.71 -5.66
N LYS A 72 -14.74 4.77 -5.04
CA LYS A 72 -15.69 5.06 -3.94
C LYS A 72 -15.00 5.72 -2.75
N LYS A 73 -13.77 5.32 -2.45
CA LYS A 73 -12.94 5.87 -1.38
C LYS A 73 -12.16 7.13 -1.78
N GLN A 74 -12.30 7.60 -3.02
CA GLN A 74 -11.56 8.74 -3.57
C GLN A 74 -10.04 8.54 -3.58
N TRP A 75 -9.57 7.29 -3.58
CA TRP A 75 -8.16 6.92 -3.72
C TRP A 75 -7.71 6.84 -5.18
N LEU A 76 -8.66 6.79 -6.12
CA LEU A 76 -8.40 6.73 -7.56
C LEU A 76 -9.44 7.58 -8.30
N ASN A 77 -8.97 8.46 -9.18
CA ASN A 77 -9.75 9.39 -10.00
C ASN A 77 -9.40 9.20 -11.48
N PRO A 78 -9.84 8.10 -12.12
CA PRO A 78 -9.37 7.72 -13.45
C PRO A 78 -9.88 8.65 -14.56
N PHE A 79 -10.96 9.40 -14.30
CA PHE A 79 -11.57 10.32 -15.27
C PHE A 79 -11.13 11.78 -15.08
N ASP A 80 -10.42 12.10 -13.99
CA ASP A 80 -9.90 13.44 -13.69
C ASP A 80 -8.41 13.37 -13.37
N LEU A 81 -7.59 13.58 -14.41
CA LEU A 81 -6.14 13.50 -14.30
C LEU A 81 -5.54 14.61 -13.43
N GLU A 82 -6.17 15.79 -13.39
CA GLU A 82 -5.66 16.89 -12.57
C GLU A 82 -5.91 16.62 -11.09
N LEU A 83 -7.10 16.10 -10.76
CA LEU A 83 -7.40 15.64 -9.41
C LEU A 83 -6.51 14.47 -8.98
N GLN A 84 -6.32 13.47 -9.85
CA GLN A 84 -5.41 12.34 -9.59
C GLN A 84 -3.98 12.84 -9.30
N LYS A 85 -3.46 13.75 -10.13
CA LYS A 85 -2.12 14.32 -9.95
C LYS A 85 -1.97 15.01 -8.59
N GLN A 86 -2.96 15.80 -8.17
CA GLN A 86 -2.94 16.46 -6.86
C GLN A 86 -2.94 15.45 -5.71
N LEU A 87 -3.76 14.39 -5.82
CA LEU A 87 -3.81 13.30 -4.86
C LEU A 87 -2.46 12.55 -4.78
N ASP A 88 -1.82 12.29 -5.92
CA ASP A 88 -0.52 11.63 -5.98
C ASP A 88 0.59 12.47 -5.34
N ILE A 89 0.62 13.78 -5.62
CA ILE A 89 1.57 14.72 -4.98
C ILE A 89 1.38 14.72 -3.46
N LYS A 90 0.12 14.79 -2.99
CA LYS A 90 -0.18 14.75 -1.55
C LYS A 90 0.27 13.43 -0.92
N SER A 91 0.03 12.30 -1.61
CA SER A 91 0.44 10.98 -1.13
C SER A 91 1.97 10.84 -1.07
N ALA A 92 2.69 11.38 -2.05
CA ALA A 92 4.15 11.44 -2.03
C ALA A 92 4.68 12.30 -0.88
N GLN A 93 4.07 13.47 -0.63
CA GLN A 93 4.45 14.31 0.50
C GLN A 93 4.20 13.61 1.84
N ASN A 94 3.05 12.95 2.01
CA ASN A 94 2.77 12.16 3.21
C ASN A 94 3.84 11.08 3.43
N ALA A 95 4.28 10.39 2.38
CA ALA A 95 5.33 9.39 2.48
C ALA A 95 6.67 9.99 2.95
N VAL A 96 7.02 11.19 2.46
CA VAL A 96 8.21 11.94 2.92
C VAL A 96 8.07 12.34 4.40
N ASP A 97 6.90 12.82 4.80
CA ASP A 97 6.65 13.23 6.18
C ASP A 97 6.75 12.04 7.15
N ILE A 98 6.18 10.89 6.76
CA ILE A 98 6.30 9.63 7.51
C ILE A 98 7.77 9.18 7.61
N ALA A 99 8.53 9.28 6.52
CA ALA A 99 9.95 8.91 6.50
C ALA A 99 10.81 9.80 7.41
N ASN A 100 10.39 11.05 7.65
CA ASN A 100 11.07 11.98 8.54
C ASN A 100 10.64 11.85 10.02
N LEU A 101 9.71 10.96 10.35
CA LEU A 101 9.31 10.73 11.74
C LEU A 101 10.46 10.15 12.56
N ASN A 102 10.69 10.74 13.74
CA ASN A 102 11.68 10.25 14.68
C ASN A 102 11.08 9.10 15.52
N LEU A 103 10.98 7.92 14.90
CA LEU A 103 10.33 6.73 15.48
C LEU A 103 11.18 6.01 16.53
N PHE A 104 12.49 6.24 16.54
CA PHE A 104 13.42 5.52 17.39
C PHE A 104 14.33 6.50 18.14
N PRO A 105 14.62 6.26 19.43
CA PRO A 105 15.60 7.05 20.14
C PRO A 105 16.97 6.91 19.47
N GLY A 106 17.67 8.03 19.28
CA GLY A 106 19.02 8.05 18.69
C GLY A 106 20.08 7.33 19.54
N ASP A 107 19.78 7.06 20.81
CA ASP A 107 20.57 6.20 21.68
C ASP A 107 19.78 4.93 22.05
N THR A 108 20.28 3.77 21.62
CA THR A 108 19.71 2.44 21.93
C THR A 108 20.45 1.74 23.06
N ASN A 109 21.35 2.43 23.78
CA ASN A 109 22.09 1.88 24.90
C ASN A 109 21.13 1.41 26.00
N ARG A 110 20.96 0.09 26.12
CA ARG A 110 20.21 -0.56 27.21
C ARG A 110 20.81 -0.36 28.62
N LYS A 111 21.88 0.43 28.75
CA LYS A 111 22.52 0.77 30.04
C LYS A 111 21.72 1.81 30.86
N GLY A 112 20.67 2.40 30.30
CA GLY A 112 19.87 3.48 30.90
C GLY A 112 18.70 3.09 31.81
N MET A 113 18.47 1.81 32.12
CA MET A 113 17.46 1.40 33.12
C MET A 113 18.00 1.22 34.55
N PHE A 114 19.28 1.53 34.81
CA PHE A 114 19.71 1.76 36.19
C PHE A 114 19.49 3.24 36.52
N PRO A 115 18.74 3.55 37.60
CA PRO A 115 18.42 4.91 37.95
C PRO A 115 19.72 5.69 38.13
N SER A 116 19.93 6.71 37.31
CA SER A 116 20.98 7.69 37.58
C SER A 116 20.70 8.25 38.98
N PRO A 117 21.62 8.15 39.95
CA PRO A 117 21.36 8.63 41.29
C PRO A 117 21.11 10.14 41.25
N PRO A 118 20.17 10.65 42.07
CA PRO A 118 19.82 12.07 42.05
C PRO A 118 21.06 12.90 42.35
N LYS A 119 21.24 13.97 41.55
CA LYS A 119 22.35 14.91 41.71
C LYS A 119 22.17 15.64 43.05
N LYS A 120 23.27 15.69 43.84
CA LYS A 120 23.35 16.45 45.09
C LYS A 120 23.11 17.94 44.88
#